data_AF-A0A1L7W3H0-F1
#
_entry.id   AF-A0A1L7W3H0-F1
#
_cell.length_a   1.000
_cell.length_b   1.000
_cell.length_c   1.000
_cell.angle_alpha   90.00
_cell.angle_beta   90.00
_cell.angle_gamma   90.00
#
_symmetry.space_group_name_H-M   'P 1'
#
loop_
_entity.id
_entity.type
_entity.pdbx_description
1 polymer ?
#
loop_
_entity_poly.entity_id
_entity_poly.type
_entity_poly.pdbx_seq_one_letter_code
_entity_poly.pdbx_strand_id
1 'polypeptide(L)'
;MASYRPAGDVEYALPYSFPDEEDRCEDPDQLRDQIARVRNSFDQAKAVMSRQAIAEIFEYLKQGEWIHESKLASGHPAYARFMGKGKYEKSLYYPQFFAIQAIFIPDPKGRGILESVVNLYAEVSKHWGMQATPGVPFFPRLDDSEQELRLLLGNHRMLSWKARRSTVPIHPSPAAPVVADVSPGPGRQTAASPTTQGSITAATPGPSTSSYSQVSLTNTPSVMSRHVAGINMKFLEYEQRVGDLERMLQEKEQQLKDKDFQMNNLGYKQRYEQAVEQLLETRRELRDTQQQCRESQILLSKYEEKEKQAHHHLSQSQSFSNQAHEAAHKIQSLLTLGQQQKSKVLNLLIEPIEEFNATAESPSHAAQNGQRANKRARED
;
A
#
# COMPACT_ATOMS: atom_id res chain seq x y z
N MET A 1 -23.61 26.26 -35.53
CA MET A 1 -23.24 25.00 -34.83
C MET A 1 -21.73 24.97 -34.69
N ALA A 2 -21.23 25.46 -33.56
CA ALA A 2 -19.81 25.46 -33.27
C ALA A 2 -19.42 24.08 -32.75
N SER A 3 -18.52 23.43 -33.48
CA SER A 3 -17.84 22.19 -33.16
C SER A 3 -17.23 22.26 -31.76
N TYR A 4 -17.79 21.49 -30.82
CA TYR A 4 -17.15 21.18 -29.55
C TYR A 4 -15.92 20.33 -29.86
N ARG A 5 -14.73 20.92 -29.74
CA ARG A 5 -13.50 20.15 -29.59
C ARG A 5 -13.53 19.51 -28.20
N PRO A 6 -13.43 18.16 -28.06
CA PRO A 6 -13.21 17.56 -26.76
C PRO A 6 -11.83 17.99 -26.25
N ALA A 7 -11.82 18.71 -25.13
CA ALA A 7 -10.60 18.98 -24.40
C ALA A 7 -10.15 17.69 -23.70
N GLY A 8 -8.99 17.18 -24.11
CA GLY A 8 -8.07 16.39 -23.31
C GLY A 8 -8.58 15.04 -22.81
N ASP A 9 -8.22 14.00 -23.55
CA ASP A 9 -8.10 12.63 -23.03
C ASP A 9 -7.10 12.62 -21.86
N VAL A 10 -7.59 12.71 -20.62
CA VAL A 10 -6.82 12.27 -19.46
C VAL A 10 -6.87 10.75 -19.49
N GLU A 11 -5.87 10.14 -20.12
CA GLU A 11 -5.75 8.70 -20.20
C GLU A 11 -5.43 8.16 -18.79
N TYR A 12 -6.46 7.74 -18.07
CA TYR A 12 -6.31 7.00 -16.81
C TYR A 12 -5.76 5.61 -17.13
N ALA A 13 -4.44 5.52 -17.32
CA ALA A 13 -3.69 4.29 -17.52
C ALA A 13 -3.03 3.90 -16.18
N LEU A 14 -3.40 2.72 -15.65
CA LEU A 14 -2.77 2.17 -14.46
C LEU A 14 -1.28 1.92 -14.72
N PRO A 15 -0.40 2.12 -13.72
CA PRO A 15 1.04 1.96 -13.92
C PRO A 15 1.38 0.51 -14.27
N TYR A 16 2.49 0.32 -14.99
CA TYR A 16 2.97 -1.00 -15.40
C TYR A 16 3.35 -1.88 -14.20
N SER A 17 3.97 -1.27 -13.18
CA SER A 17 4.32 -1.85 -11.89
C SER A 17 3.80 -0.98 -10.74
N PHE A 18 3.45 -1.60 -9.62
CA PHE A 18 2.95 -0.91 -8.43
C PHE A 18 4.04 -0.78 -7.35
N PRO A 19 3.95 0.24 -6.47
CA PRO A 19 4.87 0.37 -5.35
C PRO A 19 4.83 -0.85 -4.43
N ASP A 20 6.00 -1.41 -4.11
CA ASP A 20 6.22 -2.51 -3.16
C ASP A 20 5.38 -3.78 -3.46
N GLU A 21 5.08 -4.04 -4.74
CA GLU A 21 4.23 -5.16 -5.14
C GLU A 21 4.83 -6.53 -4.81
N GLU A 22 6.16 -6.67 -4.93
CA GLU A 22 6.91 -7.89 -4.60
C GLU A 22 6.95 -8.18 -3.09
N ASP A 23 6.96 -7.14 -2.25
CA ASP A 23 6.93 -7.27 -0.78
C ASP A 23 5.52 -7.57 -0.25
N ARG A 24 4.48 -7.27 -1.03
CA ARG A 24 3.07 -7.44 -0.65
C ARG A 24 2.46 -8.75 -1.13
N CYS A 25 3.04 -9.36 -2.16
CA CYS A 25 2.63 -10.64 -2.70
C CYS A 25 3.86 -11.40 -3.23
N GLU A 26 4.36 -12.35 -2.43
CA GLU A 26 5.56 -13.12 -2.76
C GLU A 26 5.36 -14.06 -3.96
N ASP A 27 4.13 -14.53 -4.19
CA ASP A 27 3.78 -15.40 -5.32
C ASP A 27 3.60 -14.57 -6.61
N PRO A 28 4.50 -14.72 -7.61
CA PRO A 28 4.47 -13.92 -8.83
C PRO A 28 3.30 -14.25 -9.76
N ASP A 29 2.74 -15.46 -9.69
CA ASP A 29 1.62 -15.86 -10.53
C ASP A 29 0.30 -15.32 -9.94
N GLN A 30 0.18 -15.37 -8.61
CA GLN A 30 -0.91 -14.71 -7.90
C GLN A 30 -0.86 -13.18 -8.09
N LEU A 31 0.31 -12.57 -8.02
CA LEU A 31 0.49 -11.13 -8.26
C LEU A 31 0.03 -10.73 -9.67
N ARG A 32 0.48 -11.48 -10.69
CA ARG A 32 0.09 -11.22 -12.09
C ARG A 32 -1.40 -11.40 -12.34
N ASP A 33 -2.02 -12.43 -11.76
CA ASP A 33 -3.47 -12.66 -11.87
C ASP A 33 -4.27 -11.53 -11.21
N GLN A 34 -3.88 -11.09 -10.01
CA GLN A 34 -4.52 -9.95 -9.33
C GLN A 34 -4.46 -8.66 -10.18
N ILE A 35 -3.27 -8.34 -10.71
CA ILE A 35 -3.08 -7.16 -11.56
C ILE A 35 -3.92 -7.25 -12.84
N ALA A 36 -3.93 -8.40 -13.49
CA ALA A 36 -4.71 -8.61 -14.71
C ALA A 36 -6.22 -8.42 -14.44
N ARG A 37 -6.74 -9.00 -13.37
CA ARG A 37 -8.17 -8.88 -13.00
C ARG A 37 -8.58 -7.45 -12.66
N VAL A 38 -7.78 -6.75 -11.87
CA VAL A 38 -8.05 -5.36 -11.49
C VAL A 38 -8.00 -4.43 -12.70
N ARG A 39 -7.02 -4.60 -13.60
CA ARG A 39 -6.95 -3.85 -14.86
C ARG A 39 -8.19 -4.08 -15.74
N ASN A 40 -8.56 -5.35 -15.95
CA ASN A 40 -9.74 -5.69 -16.74
C ASN A 40 -11.03 -5.11 -16.15
N SER A 41 -11.19 -5.15 -14.82
CA SER A 41 -12.34 -4.56 -14.14
C SER A 41 -12.33 -3.02 -14.24
N PHE A 42 -11.15 -2.39 -14.20
CA PHE A 42 -11.02 -0.93 -14.30
C PHE A 42 -11.36 -0.44 -15.71
N ASP A 43 -10.97 -1.18 -16.73
CA ASP A 43 -11.36 -0.89 -18.12
C ASP A 43 -12.87 -0.97 -18.32
N GLN A 44 -13.53 -1.96 -17.70
CA GLN A 44 -15.00 -2.05 -17.71
C GLN A 44 -15.65 -0.88 -16.96
N ALA A 45 -15.12 -0.50 -15.79
CA ALA A 45 -15.63 0.63 -15.03
C ALA A 45 -15.51 1.94 -15.81
N LYS A 46 -14.40 2.16 -16.53
CA LYS A 46 -14.19 3.36 -17.38
C LYS A 46 -15.27 3.54 -18.44
N ALA A 47 -15.84 2.45 -18.95
CA ALA A 47 -16.89 2.50 -19.95
C ALA A 47 -18.25 2.91 -19.37
N VAL A 48 -18.47 2.76 -18.06
CA VAL A 48 -19.78 2.89 -17.42
C VAL A 48 -19.86 4.09 -16.48
N MET A 49 -18.89 4.24 -15.58
CA MET A 49 -18.92 5.20 -14.46
C MET A 49 -18.54 6.64 -14.88
N SER A 50 -18.82 7.62 -14.02
CA SER A 50 -18.44 9.01 -14.28
C SER A 50 -16.93 9.24 -14.18
N ARG A 51 -16.45 10.32 -14.81
CA ARG A 51 -15.02 10.71 -14.77
C ARG A 51 -14.50 10.94 -13.35
N GLN A 52 -15.33 11.50 -12.47
CA GLN A 52 -14.94 11.76 -11.07
C GLN A 52 -14.78 10.46 -10.28
N ALA A 53 -15.69 9.50 -10.50
CA ALA A 53 -15.60 8.18 -9.91
C ALA A 53 -14.34 7.43 -10.37
N ILE A 54 -14.05 7.46 -11.67
CA ILE A 54 -12.84 6.85 -12.23
C ILE A 54 -11.57 7.48 -11.69
N ALA A 55 -11.53 8.81 -11.54
CA ALA A 55 -10.38 9.50 -10.97
C ALA A 55 -10.09 9.04 -9.53
N GLU A 56 -11.13 8.88 -8.71
CA GLU A 56 -10.97 8.44 -7.33
C GLU A 56 -10.55 6.95 -7.24
N ILE A 57 -11.11 6.08 -8.09
CA ILE A 57 -10.69 4.68 -8.20
C ILE A 57 -9.22 4.61 -8.65
N PHE A 58 -8.84 5.41 -9.64
CA PHE A 58 -7.47 5.47 -10.15
C PHE A 58 -6.46 5.87 -9.07
N GLU A 59 -6.75 6.91 -8.29
CA GLU A 59 -5.88 7.37 -7.20
C GLU A 59 -5.69 6.30 -6.12
N TYR A 60 -6.73 5.52 -5.81
CA TYR A 60 -6.61 4.38 -4.90
C TYR A 60 -5.76 3.25 -5.50
N LEU A 61 -6.05 2.84 -6.74
CA LEU A 61 -5.38 1.71 -7.37
C LEU A 61 -3.88 1.98 -7.58
N LYS A 62 -3.51 3.22 -7.90
CA LYS A 62 -2.11 3.66 -8.10
C LYS A 62 -1.23 3.42 -6.86
N GLN A 63 -1.80 3.42 -5.66
CA GLN A 63 -1.06 3.21 -4.40
C GLN A 63 -0.64 1.75 -4.19
N GLY A 64 -1.23 0.81 -4.93
CA GLY A 64 -0.92 -0.62 -4.83
C GLY A 64 -1.29 -1.26 -3.47
N GLU A 65 -1.99 -0.55 -2.56
CA GLU A 65 -2.37 -1.08 -1.23
C GLU A 65 -3.38 -2.23 -1.29
N TRP A 66 -3.99 -2.41 -2.45
CA TRP A 66 -4.90 -3.51 -2.74
C TRP A 66 -4.19 -4.79 -3.15
N ILE A 67 -2.88 -4.76 -3.43
CA ILE A 67 -2.08 -5.96 -3.71
C ILE A 67 -1.77 -6.63 -2.38
N HIS A 68 -2.13 -7.90 -2.24
CA HIS A 68 -1.87 -8.67 -1.02
C HIS A 68 -1.82 -10.17 -1.30
N GLU A 69 -1.02 -10.91 -0.52
CA GLU A 69 -0.91 -12.37 -0.56
C GLU A 69 -2.18 -13.15 -0.12
N SER A 70 -3.24 -12.47 0.32
CA SER A 70 -4.39 -13.14 0.94
C SER A 70 -5.18 -13.97 -0.07
N LYS A 71 -5.32 -15.28 0.17
CA LYS A 71 -6.10 -16.21 -0.68
C LYS A 71 -7.61 -16.07 -0.49
N LEU A 72 -8.05 -15.45 0.60
CA LEU A 72 -9.46 -15.27 0.94
C LEU A 72 -9.79 -13.78 1.07
N ALA A 73 -11.01 -13.41 0.65
CA ALA A 73 -11.49 -12.03 0.78
C ALA A 73 -11.48 -11.54 2.25
N SER A 74 -11.82 -12.41 3.22
CA SER A 74 -11.84 -12.05 4.64
C SER A 74 -10.48 -11.65 5.23
N GLY A 75 -9.40 -12.23 4.70
CA GLY A 75 -8.02 -11.92 5.12
C GLY A 75 -7.44 -10.69 4.43
N HIS A 76 -8.15 -10.13 3.45
CA HIS A 76 -7.62 -9.02 2.66
C HIS A 76 -7.77 -7.67 3.40
N PRO A 77 -6.75 -6.80 3.43
CA PRO A 77 -6.80 -5.54 4.16
C PRO A 77 -7.91 -4.60 3.65
N ALA A 78 -8.13 -4.56 2.32
CA ALA A 78 -9.24 -3.78 1.75
C ALA A 78 -10.61 -4.23 2.26
N TYR A 79 -10.81 -5.54 2.46
CA TYR A 79 -12.05 -6.07 3.05
C TYR A 79 -12.19 -5.67 4.52
N ALA A 80 -11.12 -5.80 5.31
CA ALA A 80 -11.12 -5.43 6.72
C ALA A 80 -11.44 -3.93 6.92
N ARG A 81 -10.88 -3.05 6.07
CA ARG A 81 -11.16 -1.61 6.07
C ARG A 81 -12.58 -1.29 5.62
N PHE A 82 -13.07 -1.95 4.57
CA PHE A 82 -14.42 -1.73 4.06
C PHE A 82 -15.48 -2.11 5.09
N MET A 83 -15.35 -3.29 5.69
CA MET A 83 -16.30 -3.85 6.66
C MET A 83 -16.11 -3.33 8.09
N GLY A 84 -14.99 -2.68 8.39
CA GLY A 84 -14.65 -2.22 9.74
C GLY A 84 -14.36 -3.38 10.71
N LYS A 85 -13.48 -4.30 10.30
CA LYS A 85 -13.06 -5.45 11.13
C LYS A 85 -11.69 -5.21 11.78
N GLY A 86 -11.51 -5.77 12.98
CA GLY A 86 -10.27 -5.65 13.73
C GLY A 86 -10.04 -4.23 14.24
N LYS A 87 -8.94 -3.60 13.83
CA LYS A 87 -8.54 -2.24 14.23
C LYS A 87 -9.10 -1.12 13.34
N TYR A 88 -9.89 -1.46 12.33
CA TYR A 88 -10.37 -0.51 11.32
C TYR A 88 -11.81 -0.11 11.58
N GLU A 89 -12.10 1.19 11.44
CA GLU A 89 -13.48 1.71 11.36
C GLU A 89 -14.09 1.39 10.00
N LYS A 90 -15.41 1.18 9.98
CA LYS A 90 -16.16 0.81 8.77
C LYS A 90 -16.18 1.98 7.77
N SER A 91 -15.46 1.83 6.66
CA SER A 91 -15.27 2.91 5.68
C SER A 91 -16.38 3.01 4.63
N LEU A 92 -16.95 1.88 4.20
CA LEU A 92 -17.82 1.81 3.01
C LEU A 92 -17.20 2.46 1.75
N TYR A 93 -15.87 2.57 1.70
CA TYR A 93 -15.15 3.22 0.62
C TYR A 93 -15.16 2.34 -0.62
N TYR A 94 -15.84 2.79 -1.67
CA TYR A 94 -16.09 1.97 -2.85
C TYR A 94 -14.82 1.48 -3.56
N PRO A 95 -13.71 2.24 -3.68
CA PRO A 95 -12.48 1.70 -4.28
C PRO A 95 -11.90 0.48 -3.53
N GLN A 96 -12.11 0.35 -2.21
CA GLN A 96 -11.76 -0.87 -1.47
C GLN A 96 -12.66 -2.04 -1.86
N PHE A 97 -13.96 -1.81 -2.01
CA PHE A 97 -14.89 -2.80 -2.55
C PHE A 97 -14.51 -3.21 -3.98
N PHE A 98 -14.19 -2.23 -4.83
CA PHE A 98 -13.83 -2.40 -6.22
C PHE A 98 -12.65 -3.38 -6.37
N ALA A 99 -11.60 -3.24 -5.56
CA ALA A 99 -10.48 -4.16 -5.57
C ALA A 99 -10.89 -5.58 -5.19
N ILE A 100 -11.70 -5.75 -4.13
CA ILE A 100 -12.15 -7.07 -3.68
C ILE A 100 -13.05 -7.75 -4.72
N GLN A 101 -13.98 -7.04 -5.37
CA GLN A 101 -14.83 -7.62 -6.41
C GLN A 101 -14.02 -8.09 -7.63
N ALA A 102 -12.94 -7.38 -7.97
CA ALA A 102 -12.11 -7.70 -9.11
C ALA A 102 -11.24 -8.94 -8.84
N ILE A 103 -10.65 -9.02 -7.65
CA ILE A 103 -9.76 -10.13 -7.28
C ILE A 103 -10.54 -11.41 -7.01
N PHE A 104 -11.57 -11.32 -6.17
CA PHE A 104 -12.31 -12.48 -5.65
C PHE A 104 -13.62 -12.69 -6.41
N ILE A 105 -13.50 -13.24 -7.62
CA ILE A 105 -14.66 -13.68 -8.41
C ILE A 105 -15.18 -14.99 -7.83
N PRO A 106 -16.47 -15.09 -7.45
CA PRO A 106 -17.04 -16.35 -6.98
C PRO A 106 -16.98 -17.44 -8.06
N ASP A 107 -16.45 -18.61 -7.70
CA ASP A 107 -16.32 -19.76 -8.59
C ASP A 107 -17.69 -20.42 -8.84
N PRO A 108 -18.14 -20.57 -10.11
CA PRO A 108 -19.38 -21.27 -10.43
C PRO A 108 -19.34 -22.78 -10.12
N LYS A 109 -18.17 -23.39 -9.83
CA LYS A 109 -18.00 -24.84 -9.60
C LYS A 109 -18.01 -25.29 -8.12
N GLY A 110 -18.47 -24.45 -7.19
CA GLY A 110 -18.92 -24.96 -5.89
C GLY A 110 -17.87 -25.02 -4.77
N ARG A 111 -16.84 -24.15 -4.80
CA ARG A 111 -16.29 -23.63 -3.55
C ARG A 111 -17.00 -22.30 -3.31
N GLY A 112 -18.10 -22.39 -2.57
CA GLY A 112 -19.13 -21.37 -2.45
C GLY A 112 -18.59 -19.95 -2.33
N ILE A 113 -19.36 -19.00 -2.88
CA ILE A 113 -19.18 -17.58 -2.67
C ILE A 113 -18.81 -17.39 -1.20
N LEU A 114 -17.56 -17.02 -0.94
CA LEU A 114 -17.08 -16.92 0.43
C LEU A 114 -18.06 -15.98 1.14
N GLU A 115 -18.63 -16.40 2.27
CA GLU A 115 -19.65 -15.64 3.01
C GLU A 115 -19.25 -14.15 3.16
N SER A 116 -17.95 -13.90 3.29
CA SER A 116 -17.31 -12.59 3.24
C SER A 116 -17.70 -11.74 2.02
N VAL A 117 -17.65 -12.28 0.80
CA VAL A 117 -18.04 -11.60 -0.44
C VAL A 117 -19.54 -11.36 -0.47
N VAL A 118 -20.37 -12.31 -0.04
CA VAL A 118 -21.83 -12.10 0.05
C VAL A 118 -22.15 -10.93 0.98
N ASN A 119 -21.55 -10.92 2.17
CA ASN A 119 -21.73 -9.85 3.15
C ASN A 119 -21.24 -8.50 2.63
N LEU A 120 -20.14 -8.49 1.86
CA LEU A 120 -19.62 -7.29 1.22
C LEU A 120 -20.63 -6.69 0.23
N TYR A 121 -21.21 -7.51 -0.65
CA TYR A 121 -22.20 -7.08 -1.63
C TYR A 121 -23.51 -6.65 -0.96
N ALA A 122 -23.92 -7.30 0.13
CA ALA A 122 -25.10 -6.89 0.91
C ALA A 122 -24.92 -5.49 1.52
N GLU A 123 -23.74 -5.21 2.08
CA GLU A 123 -23.41 -3.91 2.66
C GLU A 123 -23.31 -2.80 1.60
N VAL A 124 -22.69 -3.09 0.45
CA VAL A 124 -22.69 -2.16 -0.69
C VAL A 124 -24.10 -1.91 -1.17
N SER A 125 -24.93 -2.95 -1.29
CA SER A 125 -26.31 -2.79 -1.74
C SER A 125 -27.11 -1.88 -0.81
N LYS A 126 -26.92 -2.04 0.50
CA LYS A 126 -27.54 -1.19 1.52
C LYS A 126 -27.04 0.26 1.46
N HIS A 127 -25.72 0.46 1.28
CA HIS A 127 -25.12 1.79 1.23
C HIS A 127 -25.52 2.56 -0.03
N TRP A 128 -25.53 1.89 -1.18
CA TRP A 128 -25.86 2.50 -2.47
C TRP A 128 -27.37 2.54 -2.77
N GLY A 129 -28.18 1.76 -2.04
CA GLY A 129 -29.60 1.60 -2.34
C GLY A 129 -29.88 0.88 -3.66
N MET A 130 -28.91 0.11 -4.17
CA MET A 130 -28.97 -0.62 -5.44
C MET A 130 -28.66 -2.09 -5.20
N GLN A 131 -29.27 -3.01 -5.95
CA GLN A 131 -28.99 -4.43 -5.79
C GLN A 131 -27.65 -4.81 -6.44
N ALA A 132 -26.63 -5.09 -5.63
CA ALA A 132 -25.37 -5.66 -6.08
C ALA A 132 -25.42 -7.19 -5.95
N THR A 133 -25.14 -7.91 -7.04
CA THR A 133 -25.19 -9.38 -7.07
C THR A 133 -23.77 -9.95 -7.07
N PRO A 134 -23.39 -10.82 -6.12
CA PRO A 134 -22.09 -11.46 -6.10
C PRO A 134 -21.78 -12.17 -7.44
N GLY A 135 -20.61 -11.91 -8.02
CA GLY A 135 -20.18 -12.49 -9.30
C GLY A 135 -20.54 -11.66 -10.52
N VAL A 136 -21.36 -10.63 -10.37
CA VAL A 136 -21.56 -9.60 -11.39
C VAL A 136 -20.82 -8.34 -10.94
N PRO A 137 -19.87 -7.83 -11.74
CA PRO A 137 -19.20 -6.57 -11.43
C PRO A 137 -20.21 -5.45 -11.20
N PHE A 138 -20.12 -4.80 -10.04
CA PHE A 138 -21.02 -3.71 -9.67
C PHE A 138 -20.34 -2.38 -9.95
N PHE A 139 -20.82 -1.66 -10.96
CA PHE A 139 -20.34 -0.33 -11.36
C PHE A 139 -21.50 0.67 -11.27
N PRO A 140 -21.77 1.21 -10.07
CA PRO A 140 -22.90 2.12 -9.89
C PRO A 140 -22.66 3.43 -10.64
N ARG A 141 -23.71 3.93 -11.28
CA ARG A 141 -23.74 5.24 -11.92
C ARG A 141 -25.03 5.94 -11.50
N LEU A 142 -24.89 7.16 -11.02
CA LEU A 142 -26.02 8.05 -10.73
C LEU A 142 -25.98 9.26 -11.68
N ASP A 143 -27.14 9.88 -11.90
CA ASP A 143 -27.24 11.10 -12.72
C ASP A 143 -26.62 12.31 -11.99
N ASP A 144 -26.69 12.31 -10.66
CA ASP A 144 -26.02 13.30 -9.80
C ASP A 144 -24.59 12.83 -9.46
N SER A 145 -23.61 13.48 -10.09
CA SER A 145 -22.19 13.17 -9.92
C SER A 145 -21.64 13.51 -8.53
N GLU A 146 -22.22 14.48 -7.81
CA GLU A 146 -21.79 14.80 -6.45
C GLU A 146 -22.30 13.75 -5.46
N GLN A 147 -23.55 13.30 -5.65
CA GLN A 147 -24.11 12.21 -4.86
C GLN A 147 -23.37 10.88 -5.12
N GLU A 148 -23.04 10.59 -6.39
CA GLU A 148 -22.21 9.44 -6.78
C GLU A 148 -20.86 9.48 -6.06
N LEU A 149 -20.16 10.61 -6.11
CA LEU A 149 -18.88 10.78 -5.44
C LEU A 149 -18.99 10.62 -3.92
N ARG A 150 -20.04 11.15 -3.30
CA ARG A 150 -20.28 11.02 -1.86
C ARG A 150 -20.47 9.56 -1.44
N LEU A 151 -21.24 8.79 -2.21
CA LEU A 151 -21.43 7.36 -1.95
C LEU A 151 -20.16 6.57 -2.20
N LEU A 152 -19.37 6.95 -3.21
CA LEU A 152 -18.09 6.35 -3.53
C LEU A 152 -17.05 6.55 -2.42
N LEU A 153 -17.02 7.73 -1.81
CA LEU A 153 -16.16 8.04 -0.67
C LEU A 153 -16.61 7.38 0.64
N GLY A 154 -17.91 7.10 0.80
CA GLY A 154 -18.46 6.51 2.02
C GLY A 154 -18.12 7.33 3.28
N ASN A 155 -17.71 6.65 4.34
CA ASN A 155 -17.23 7.24 5.60
C ASN A 155 -15.70 7.46 5.61
N HIS A 156 -15.04 7.34 4.46
CA HIS A 156 -13.59 7.45 4.40
C HIS A 156 -13.13 8.87 4.77
N ARG A 157 -12.03 8.99 5.54
CA ARG A 157 -11.45 10.26 6.04
C ARG A 157 -11.13 11.30 4.94
N MET A 158 -11.20 10.91 3.67
CA MET A 158 -11.09 11.79 2.49
C MET A 158 -12.17 12.88 2.44
N LEU A 159 -13.29 12.75 3.16
CA LEU A 159 -14.24 13.85 3.36
C LEU A 159 -13.58 15.10 3.97
N SER A 160 -12.50 14.97 4.75
CA SER A 160 -11.90 16.14 5.42
C SER A 160 -11.03 17.04 4.54
N TRP A 161 -10.50 16.54 3.41
CA TRP A 161 -9.62 17.35 2.53
C TRP A 161 -10.40 18.02 1.39
N LYS A 162 -11.28 17.28 0.69
CA LYS A 162 -12.07 17.83 -0.43
C LYS A 162 -13.31 18.60 0.05
N ALA A 163 -14.00 18.18 1.11
CA ALA A 163 -15.18 18.92 1.61
C ALA A 163 -14.83 20.29 2.23
N ARG A 164 -13.61 20.46 2.78
CA ARG A 164 -13.11 21.76 3.25
C ARG A 164 -12.91 22.80 2.14
N ARG A 165 -12.88 22.39 0.86
CA ARG A 165 -12.82 23.32 -0.28
C ARG A 165 -14.18 23.66 -0.89
N SER A 166 -15.25 22.90 -0.56
CA SER A 166 -16.59 23.09 -1.15
C SER A 166 -17.66 23.58 -0.17
N THR A 167 -17.39 23.70 1.12
CA THR A 167 -18.34 24.37 2.04
C THR A 167 -18.02 25.86 2.13
N VAL A 168 -18.61 26.66 1.23
CA VAL A 168 -18.94 28.04 1.55
C VAL A 168 -19.91 28.01 2.74
N PRO A 169 -19.63 28.68 3.86
CA PRO A 169 -20.60 28.81 4.93
C PRO A 169 -21.79 29.61 4.41
N ILE A 170 -22.94 28.96 4.29
CA ILE A 170 -24.22 29.65 4.18
C ILE A 170 -24.45 30.32 5.54
N HIS A 171 -24.05 31.59 5.65
CA HIS A 171 -24.51 32.44 6.74
C HIS A 171 -25.99 32.74 6.52
N PRO A 172 -26.87 32.46 7.50
CA PRO A 172 -28.21 33.05 7.49
C PRO A 172 -28.07 34.56 7.65
N SER A 173 -28.66 35.28 6.70
CA SER A 173 -28.72 36.75 6.67
C SER A 173 -29.42 37.26 7.95
N PRO A 174 -28.80 38.15 8.75
CA PRO A 174 -29.54 38.89 9.75
C PRO A 174 -30.21 40.10 9.10
N ALA A 175 -31.49 40.23 9.41
CA ALA A 175 -32.37 41.32 9.05
C ALA A 175 -31.76 42.71 9.33
N ALA A 176 -32.10 43.66 8.47
CA ALA A 176 -31.86 45.08 8.66
C ALA A 176 -32.49 45.61 9.96
N PRO A 177 -31.89 46.64 10.58
CA PRO A 177 -32.63 47.65 11.29
C PRO A 177 -32.61 48.98 10.52
N VAL A 178 -33.80 49.52 10.32
CA VAL A 178 -34.10 50.89 9.91
C VAL A 178 -34.02 51.80 11.14
N VAL A 179 -33.23 52.89 11.09
CA VAL A 179 -33.44 54.18 11.79
C VAL A 179 -32.66 55.23 10.98
N ALA A 180 -33.29 56.05 10.13
CA ALA A 180 -33.91 57.35 10.40
C ALA A 180 -32.93 58.47 10.85
N ASP A 181 -32.58 59.29 9.86
CA ASP A 181 -32.57 60.77 9.84
C ASP A 181 -31.61 61.60 10.72
N VAL A 182 -31.42 62.84 10.25
CA VAL A 182 -30.86 64.06 10.87
C VAL A 182 -29.45 64.47 10.42
N SER A 183 -29.44 65.31 9.38
CA SER A 183 -28.47 66.41 9.15
C SER A 183 -28.64 67.49 10.24
N PRO A 184 -27.61 68.28 10.66
CA PRO A 184 -27.25 69.48 9.88
C PRO A 184 -25.80 70.03 10.04
N GLY A 185 -25.31 70.69 8.98
CA GLY A 185 -24.73 72.06 9.07
C GLY A 185 -23.23 72.29 9.37
N PRO A 186 -22.69 73.49 9.07
CA PRO A 186 -21.41 73.67 8.36
C PRO A 186 -20.35 74.59 9.03
N GLY A 187 -19.11 74.61 8.53
CA GLY A 187 -18.07 75.64 8.78
C GLY A 187 -16.71 75.30 8.14
N ARG A 188 -16.22 76.04 7.12
CA ARG A 188 -15.17 77.11 7.15
C ARG A 188 -13.86 76.67 7.86
N GLN A 189 -12.62 76.84 7.37
CA GLN A 189 -12.01 77.84 6.46
C GLN A 189 -10.49 77.49 6.22
N THR A 190 -9.91 77.95 5.08
CA THR A 190 -8.49 78.44 4.86
C THR A 190 -7.29 77.48 5.02
N ALA A 191 -6.17 77.50 4.26
CA ALA A 191 -5.54 78.44 3.31
C ALA A 191 -4.43 77.76 2.44
N ALA A 192 -4.12 78.41 1.31
CA ALA A 192 -2.79 78.64 0.69
C ALA A 192 -1.97 77.51 -0.01
N SER A 193 -2.10 77.44 -1.37
CA SER A 193 -1.13 77.83 -2.45
C SER A 193 0.41 77.64 -2.30
N PRO A 194 1.25 77.75 -3.39
CA PRO A 194 1.04 77.69 -4.86
C PRO A 194 2.19 77.00 -5.68
N THR A 195 2.11 77.05 -7.04
CA THR A 195 3.19 77.43 -8.02
C THR A 195 3.29 76.44 -9.22
N THR A 196 2.70 76.73 -10.39
CA THR A 196 3.22 77.46 -11.58
C THR A 196 4.01 76.58 -12.57
N GLN A 197 3.47 76.45 -13.79
CA GLN A 197 4.11 76.49 -15.13
C GLN A 197 3.10 75.86 -16.11
N GLY A 198 2.82 76.34 -17.32
CA GLY A 198 3.29 77.47 -18.11
C GLY A 198 2.51 77.35 -19.43
N SER A 199 1.89 78.45 -19.86
CA SER A 199 1.11 78.54 -21.09
C SER A 199 2.05 78.79 -22.28
N ILE A 200 1.87 78.09 -23.41
CA ILE A 200 2.27 78.59 -24.72
C ILE A 200 1.16 78.33 -25.73
N THR A 201 0.61 79.44 -26.20
CA THR A 201 -0.31 79.61 -27.32
C THR A 201 0.44 79.50 -28.64
N ALA A 202 -0.19 78.93 -29.68
CA ALA A 202 0.06 79.32 -31.06
C ALA A 202 -1.23 79.19 -31.86
N ALA A 203 -1.65 80.30 -32.46
CA ALA A 203 -2.79 80.41 -33.36
C ALA A 203 -2.30 80.83 -34.75
N THR A 204 -2.88 80.29 -35.81
CA THR A 204 -2.98 80.92 -37.14
C THR A 204 -4.03 80.21 -38.01
N PRO A 205 -4.60 80.87 -39.05
CA PRO A 205 -6.06 80.86 -39.31
C PRO A 205 -6.51 80.53 -40.75
N GLY A 206 -7.81 80.24 -40.89
CA GLY A 206 -8.69 80.55 -42.05
C GLY A 206 -8.75 79.54 -43.22
N PRO A 207 -9.68 79.70 -44.20
CA PRO A 207 -10.93 80.50 -44.23
C PRO A 207 -12.18 79.72 -44.73
N SER A 208 -13.35 80.38 -44.63
CA SER A 208 -14.71 79.90 -44.96
C SER A 208 -15.09 79.96 -46.45
N THR A 209 -16.05 79.11 -46.87
CA THR A 209 -17.10 79.35 -47.91
C THR A 209 -18.33 78.48 -47.56
N SER A 210 -19.53 79.02 -47.27
CA SER A 210 -20.64 79.44 -48.17
C SER A 210 -21.18 78.29 -49.06
N SER A 211 -22.46 77.95 -49.24
CA SER A 211 -23.80 78.40 -48.79
C SER A 211 -24.89 77.44 -49.35
N TYR A 212 -26.15 77.60 -48.88
CA TYR A 212 -27.46 77.18 -49.45
C TYR A 212 -28.10 75.79 -49.15
N SER A 213 -29.00 75.84 -48.15
CA SER A 213 -30.46 75.58 -48.19
C SER A 213 -31.08 74.18 -48.26
N GLN A 214 -31.76 73.89 -47.12
CA GLN A 214 -33.11 73.36 -46.94
C GLN A 214 -33.48 71.95 -47.45
N VAL A 215 -33.56 71.03 -46.51
CA VAL A 215 -34.63 70.02 -46.45
C VAL A 215 -35.33 70.12 -45.10
N SER A 216 -36.65 70.13 -45.15
CA SER A 216 -37.63 70.49 -44.12
C SER A 216 -37.50 69.73 -42.79
N LEU A 217 -37.85 70.44 -41.70
CA LEU A 217 -37.94 69.90 -40.35
C LEU A 217 -38.91 68.72 -40.24
N THR A 218 -38.42 67.62 -39.66
CA THR A 218 -39.20 66.89 -38.66
C THR A 218 -38.42 66.90 -37.35
N ASN A 219 -39.07 67.45 -36.32
CA ASN A 219 -38.60 67.59 -34.94
C ASN A 219 -37.84 66.36 -34.42
N THR A 220 -36.59 66.53 -33.96
CA THR A 220 -36.02 66.01 -32.68
C THR A 220 -34.48 66.21 -32.52
N PRO A 221 -33.90 67.42 -32.61
CA PRO A 221 -32.47 67.61 -32.31
C PRO A 221 -32.14 67.45 -30.80
N SER A 222 -33.09 67.68 -29.90
CA SER A 222 -32.87 67.62 -28.43
C SER A 222 -32.77 66.19 -27.86
N VAL A 223 -33.44 65.21 -28.49
CA VAL A 223 -33.47 63.82 -28.00
C VAL A 223 -32.22 63.06 -28.45
N MET A 224 -31.78 63.26 -29.71
CA MET A 224 -30.53 62.69 -30.20
C MET A 224 -29.31 63.24 -29.44
N SER A 225 -29.29 64.55 -29.14
CA SER A 225 -28.19 65.15 -28.38
C SER A 225 -28.10 64.62 -26.93
N ARG A 226 -29.24 64.38 -26.27
CA ARG A 226 -29.29 63.71 -24.96
C ARG A 226 -28.86 62.25 -25.02
N HIS A 227 -29.23 61.52 -26.06
CA HIS A 227 -28.82 60.13 -26.24
C HIS A 227 -27.31 59.99 -26.46
N VAL A 228 -26.72 60.85 -27.30
CA VAL A 228 -25.27 60.88 -27.53
C VAL A 228 -24.51 61.27 -26.27
N ALA A 229 -24.98 62.24 -25.49
CA ALA A 229 -24.40 62.58 -24.20
C ALA A 229 -24.46 61.40 -23.20
N GLY A 230 -25.57 60.65 -23.19
CA GLY A 230 -25.72 59.44 -22.37
C GLY A 230 -24.77 58.31 -22.80
N ILE A 231 -24.54 58.14 -24.10
CA ILE A 231 -23.55 57.18 -24.63
C ILE A 231 -22.13 57.60 -24.21
N ASN A 232 -21.80 58.88 -24.32
CA ASN A 232 -20.47 59.39 -23.97
C ASN A 232 -20.16 59.21 -22.47
N MET A 233 -21.14 59.44 -21.60
CA MET A 233 -21.00 59.18 -20.16
C MET A 233 -20.75 57.70 -19.86
N LYS A 234 -21.46 56.78 -20.54
CA LYS A 234 -21.22 55.34 -20.41
C LYS A 234 -19.85 54.93 -20.93
N PHE A 235 -19.39 55.54 -22.02
CA PHE A 235 -18.06 55.27 -22.56
C PHE A 235 -16.96 55.65 -21.55
N LEU A 236 -17.09 56.81 -20.91
CA LEU A 236 -16.16 57.25 -19.85
C LEU A 236 -16.20 56.32 -18.64
N GLU A 237 -17.38 55.84 -18.24
CA GLU A 237 -17.54 54.86 -17.16
C GLU A 237 -16.88 53.51 -17.51
N TYR A 238 -17.00 53.07 -18.76
CA TYR A 238 -16.33 51.85 -19.22
C TYR A 238 -14.81 52.01 -19.30
N GLU A 239 -14.29 53.15 -19.77
CA GLU A 239 -12.85 53.42 -19.77
C GLU A 239 -12.27 53.39 -18.34
N GLN A 240 -12.97 54.02 -17.38
CA GLN A 240 -12.56 54.00 -15.98
C GLN A 240 -12.57 52.57 -15.41
N ARG A 241 -13.63 51.80 -15.71
CA ARG A 241 -13.75 50.41 -15.25
C ARG A 241 -12.69 49.49 -15.86
N VAL A 242 -12.33 49.71 -17.13
CA VAL A 242 -11.23 48.97 -17.79
C VAL A 242 -9.91 49.30 -17.10
N GLY A 243 -9.62 50.58 -16.84
CA GLY A 243 -8.39 50.97 -16.12
C GLY A 243 -8.29 50.39 -14.71
N ASP A 244 -9.41 50.31 -13.98
CA ASP A 244 -9.44 49.67 -12.65
C ASP A 244 -9.24 48.15 -12.72
N LEU A 245 -9.80 47.49 -13.75
CA LEU A 245 -9.59 46.07 -13.97
C LEU A 245 -8.14 45.76 -14.36
N GLU A 246 -7.51 46.59 -15.19
CA GLU A 246 -6.09 46.46 -15.54
C GLU A 246 -5.19 46.60 -14.30
N ARG A 247 -5.49 47.56 -13.43
CA ARG A 247 -4.76 47.74 -12.16
C ARG A 247 -4.92 46.52 -11.24
N MET A 248 -6.13 45.98 -11.14
CA MET A 248 -6.41 44.78 -10.34
C MET A 248 -5.67 43.56 -10.90
N LEU A 249 -5.59 43.43 -12.23
CA LEU A 249 -4.91 42.32 -12.90
C LEU A 249 -3.41 42.38 -12.61
N GLN A 250 -2.80 43.56 -12.72
CA GLN A 250 -1.39 43.76 -12.37
C GLN A 250 -1.09 43.43 -10.90
N GLU A 251 -1.96 43.86 -9.97
CA GLU A 251 -1.80 43.54 -8.55
C GLU A 251 -1.88 42.01 -8.29
N LYS A 252 -2.81 41.33 -8.96
CA LYS A 252 -2.96 39.88 -8.85
C LYS A 252 -1.77 39.12 -9.46
N GLU A 253 -1.22 39.62 -10.56
CA GLU A 253 -0.03 39.04 -11.17
C GLU A 253 1.19 39.16 -10.25
N GLN A 254 1.35 40.31 -9.58
CA GLN A 254 2.44 40.50 -8.61
C GLN A 254 2.27 39.58 -7.38
N GLN A 255 1.05 39.45 -6.86
CA GLN A 255 0.76 38.52 -5.75
C GLN A 255 1.08 37.06 -6.10
N LEU A 256 0.90 36.64 -7.35
CA LEU A 256 1.28 35.30 -7.80
C LEU A 256 2.80 35.12 -7.85
N LYS A 257 3.52 36.10 -8.39
CA LYS A 257 5.00 36.06 -8.43
C LYS A 257 5.61 35.98 -7.04
N ASP A 258 5.06 36.74 -6.08
CA ASP A 258 5.54 36.71 -4.69
C ASP A 258 5.26 35.37 -4.02
N LYS A 259 4.12 34.74 -4.31
CA LYS A 259 3.79 33.38 -3.82
C LYS A 259 4.69 32.31 -4.41
N ASP A 260 4.99 32.38 -5.71
CA ASP A 260 5.91 31.45 -6.38
C ASP A 260 7.34 31.61 -5.85
N PHE A 261 7.77 32.86 -5.62
CA PHE A 261 9.04 33.14 -4.97
C PHE A 261 9.07 32.58 -3.55
N GLN A 262 8.01 32.77 -2.75
CA GLN A 262 7.92 32.17 -1.42
C GLN A 262 7.96 30.64 -1.49
N MET A 263 7.23 30.00 -2.40
CA MET A 263 7.21 28.55 -2.55
C MET A 263 8.60 27.97 -2.87
N ASN A 264 9.36 28.67 -3.71
CA ASN A 264 10.73 28.30 -4.05
C ASN A 264 11.74 28.66 -2.93
N ASN A 265 11.58 29.82 -2.27
CA ASN A 265 12.52 30.36 -1.28
C ASN A 265 12.33 29.78 0.13
N LEU A 266 11.14 29.27 0.47
CA LEU A 266 10.89 28.47 1.68
C LEU A 266 11.58 27.09 1.62
N GLY A 267 12.36 26.79 0.58
CA GLY A 267 13.14 25.56 0.47
C GLY A 267 12.29 24.30 0.48
N TYR A 268 10.98 24.40 0.18
CA TYR A 268 10.09 23.24 0.15
C TYR A 268 10.54 22.22 -0.89
N LYS A 269 10.98 22.69 -2.05
CA LYS A 269 11.53 21.84 -3.10
C LYS A 269 12.76 21.07 -2.61
N GLN A 270 13.71 21.76 -1.99
CA GLN A 270 14.93 21.15 -1.46
C GLN A 270 14.65 20.15 -0.33
N ARG A 271 13.74 20.49 0.59
CA ARG A 271 13.31 19.58 1.67
C ARG A 271 12.58 18.36 1.15
N TYR A 272 11.77 18.53 0.11
CA TYR A 272 11.10 17.41 -0.56
C TYR A 272 12.10 16.50 -1.27
N GLU A 273 13.07 17.07 -2.01
CA GLU A 273 14.13 16.31 -2.66
C GLU A 273 14.97 15.52 -1.63
N GLN A 274 15.34 16.14 -0.51
CA GLN A 274 16.04 15.45 0.59
C GLN A 274 15.21 14.32 1.21
N ALA A 275 13.90 14.53 1.41
CA ALA A 275 13.02 13.49 1.94
C ALA A 275 12.89 12.30 0.97
N VAL A 276 12.85 12.57 -0.34
CA VAL A 276 12.84 11.51 -1.37
C VAL A 276 14.15 10.74 -1.39
N GLU A 277 15.29 11.44 -1.28
CA GLU A 277 16.61 10.81 -1.24
C GLU A 277 16.78 9.90 0.00
N GLN A 278 16.33 10.36 1.18
CA GLN A 278 16.29 9.55 2.39
C GLN A 278 15.38 8.31 2.25
N LEU A 279 14.23 8.45 1.59
CA LEU A 279 13.34 7.33 1.33
C LEU A 279 13.97 6.29 0.40
N LEU A 280 14.72 6.74 -0.61
CA LEU A 280 15.44 5.84 -1.51
C LEU A 280 16.58 5.10 -0.80
N GLU A 281 17.31 5.78 0.07
CA GLU A 281 18.42 5.16 0.82
C GLU A 281 17.90 4.13 1.82
N THR A 282 16.89 4.48 2.62
CA THR A 282 16.25 3.53 3.55
C THR A 282 15.65 2.32 2.83
N ARG A 283 15.11 2.51 1.62
CA ARG A 283 14.64 1.40 0.79
C ARG A 283 15.77 0.51 0.27
N ARG A 284 16.97 1.06 0.00
CA ARG A 284 18.15 0.27 -0.35
C ARG A 284 18.61 -0.55 0.86
N GLU A 285 18.75 0.07 2.03
CA GLU A 285 19.12 -0.62 3.27
C GLU A 285 18.14 -1.75 3.63
N LEU A 286 16.83 -1.54 3.41
CA LEU A 286 15.82 -2.58 3.64
C LEU A 286 16.03 -3.79 2.72
N ARG A 287 16.36 -3.57 1.44
CA ARG A 287 16.64 -4.68 0.50
C ARG A 287 17.91 -5.43 0.89
N ASP A 288 18.95 -4.72 1.29
CA ASP A 288 20.22 -5.33 1.70
C ASP A 288 20.03 -6.18 2.96
N THR A 289 19.28 -5.68 3.96
CA THR A 289 18.96 -6.45 5.17
C THR A 289 18.06 -7.65 4.89
N GLN A 290 17.06 -7.51 4.01
CA GLN A 290 16.21 -8.62 3.58
C GLN A 290 17.03 -9.72 2.88
N GLN A 291 18.00 -9.33 2.06
CA GLN A 291 18.93 -10.29 1.44
C GLN A 291 19.78 -11.01 2.50
N GLN A 292 20.35 -10.29 3.46
CA GLN A 292 21.11 -10.89 4.57
C GLN A 292 20.27 -11.86 5.41
N CYS A 293 18.99 -11.56 5.63
CA CYS A 293 18.06 -12.46 6.29
C CYS A 293 17.85 -13.75 5.49
N ARG A 294 17.68 -13.67 4.16
CA ARG A 294 17.56 -14.85 3.29
C ARG A 294 18.81 -15.71 3.31
N GLU A 295 19.99 -15.09 3.23
CA GLU A 295 21.27 -15.81 3.31
C GLU A 295 21.45 -16.53 4.66
N SER A 296 21.08 -15.85 5.75
CA SER A 296 21.10 -16.43 7.09
C SER A 296 20.12 -17.61 7.24
N GLN A 297 18.92 -17.50 6.64
CA GLN A 297 17.93 -18.57 6.67
C GLN A 297 18.41 -19.81 5.91
N ILE A 298 19.04 -19.63 4.74
CA ILE A 298 19.66 -20.72 3.98
C ILE A 298 20.77 -21.39 4.82
N LEU A 299 21.59 -20.60 5.51
CA LEU A 299 22.65 -21.13 6.37
C LEU A 299 22.09 -21.94 7.55
N LEU A 300 21.05 -21.45 8.21
CA LEU A 300 20.36 -22.16 9.29
C LEU A 300 19.80 -23.51 8.80
N SER A 301 19.14 -23.54 7.65
CA SER A 301 18.63 -24.78 7.07
C SER A 301 19.74 -25.81 6.80
N LYS A 302 20.92 -25.36 6.32
CA LYS A 302 22.09 -26.24 6.14
C LYS A 302 22.60 -26.81 7.46
N TYR A 303 22.62 -26.02 8.53
CA TYR A 303 23.04 -26.51 9.85
C TYR A 303 22.03 -27.48 10.45
N GLU A 304 20.73 -27.22 10.29
CA GLU A 304 19.66 -28.13 10.73
C GLU A 304 19.76 -29.50 10.02
N GLU A 305 20.06 -29.50 8.72
CA GLU A 305 20.27 -30.75 7.98
C GLU A 305 21.51 -31.51 8.48
N LYS A 306 22.62 -30.81 8.73
CA LYS A 306 23.83 -31.43 9.32
C LYS A 306 23.57 -31.98 10.72
N GLU A 307 22.77 -31.30 11.54
CA GLU A 307 22.38 -31.78 12.85
C GLU A 307 21.57 -33.08 12.74
N LYS A 308 20.59 -33.15 11.83
CA LYS A 308 19.82 -34.37 11.56
C LYS A 308 20.72 -35.53 11.12
N GLN A 309 21.68 -35.28 10.25
CA GLN A 309 22.65 -36.29 9.83
C GLN A 309 23.52 -36.79 11.00
N ALA A 310 24.03 -35.87 11.82
CA ALA A 310 24.82 -36.23 13.00
C ALA A 310 24.00 -37.06 14.00
N HIS A 311 22.73 -36.69 14.23
CA HIS A 311 21.84 -37.41 15.12
C HIS A 311 21.52 -38.83 14.60
N HIS A 312 21.38 -38.98 13.28
CA HIS A 312 21.23 -40.28 12.65
C HIS A 312 22.45 -41.19 12.88
N HIS A 313 23.66 -40.67 12.65
CA HIS A 313 24.90 -41.41 12.92
C HIS A 313 25.06 -41.77 14.40
N LEU A 314 24.70 -40.86 15.32
CA LEU A 314 24.73 -41.14 16.75
C LEU A 314 23.78 -42.29 17.10
N SER A 315 22.56 -42.28 16.56
CA SER A 315 21.55 -43.32 16.79
C SER A 315 22.01 -44.68 16.25
N GLN A 316 22.62 -44.71 15.06
CA GLN A 316 23.22 -45.93 14.50
C GLN A 316 24.35 -46.46 15.39
N SER A 317 25.25 -45.58 15.84
CA SER A 317 26.36 -45.95 16.72
C SER A 317 25.86 -46.53 18.05
N GLN A 318 24.82 -45.94 18.65
CA GLN A 318 24.17 -46.48 19.85
C GLN A 318 23.59 -47.88 19.60
N SER A 319 22.94 -48.11 18.45
CA SER A 319 22.44 -49.44 18.09
C SER A 319 23.57 -50.47 18.03
N PHE A 320 24.70 -50.14 17.38
CA PHE A 320 25.86 -51.04 17.33
C PHE A 320 26.46 -51.28 18.72
N SER A 321 26.56 -50.24 19.54
CA SER A 321 27.06 -50.36 20.91
C SER A 321 26.20 -51.30 21.76
N ASN A 322 24.87 -51.16 21.68
CA ASN A 322 23.92 -52.03 22.38
C ASN A 322 24.05 -53.48 21.91
N GLN A 323 24.15 -53.70 20.59
CA GLN A 323 24.32 -55.04 20.03
C GLN A 323 25.65 -55.69 20.46
N ALA A 324 26.74 -54.91 20.49
CA ALA A 324 28.04 -55.38 20.98
C ALA A 324 27.98 -55.73 22.47
N HIS A 325 27.28 -54.92 23.28
CA HIS A 325 27.09 -55.18 24.70
C HIS A 325 26.30 -56.48 24.94
N GLU A 326 25.22 -56.70 24.18
CA GLU A 326 24.43 -57.94 24.26
C GLU A 326 25.27 -59.17 23.85
N ALA A 327 26.08 -59.06 22.80
CA ALA A 327 26.99 -60.13 22.37
C ALA A 327 28.05 -60.44 23.44
N ALA A 328 28.64 -59.42 24.06
CA ALA A 328 29.59 -59.58 25.17
C ALA A 328 28.94 -60.30 26.36
N HIS A 329 27.70 -59.93 26.71
CA HIS A 329 26.96 -60.60 27.78
C HIS A 329 26.70 -62.09 27.46
N LYS A 330 26.33 -62.41 26.22
CA LYS A 330 26.18 -63.81 25.77
C LYS A 330 27.49 -64.59 25.89
N ILE A 331 28.61 -64.03 25.43
CA ILE A 331 29.94 -64.66 25.55
C ILE A 331 30.28 -64.91 27.02
N GLN A 332 30.05 -63.94 27.91
CA GLN A 332 30.31 -64.09 29.34
C GLN A 332 29.46 -65.22 29.96
N SER A 333 28.20 -65.36 29.56
CA SER A 333 27.34 -66.45 30.02
C SER A 333 27.82 -67.83 29.54
N LEU A 334 28.32 -67.94 28.31
CA LEU A 334 28.89 -69.18 27.79
C LEU A 334 30.21 -69.53 28.48
N LEU A 335 31.05 -68.53 28.75
CA LEU A 335 32.32 -68.73 29.47
C LEU A 335 32.08 -69.26 30.89
N THR A 336 31.13 -68.66 31.61
CA THR A 336 30.76 -69.10 32.97
C THR A 336 30.17 -70.52 32.96
N LEU A 337 29.34 -70.86 31.99
CA LEU A 337 28.85 -72.23 31.80
C LEU A 337 30.01 -73.21 31.53
N GLY A 338 30.94 -72.85 30.65
CA GLY A 338 32.13 -73.67 30.35
C GLY A 338 33.01 -73.89 31.58
N GLN A 339 33.20 -72.85 32.40
CA GLN A 339 33.91 -72.96 33.69
C GLN A 339 33.19 -73.91 34.65
N GLN A 340 31.86 -73.83 34.73
CA GLN A 340 31.06 -74.72 35.58
C GLN A 340 31.11 -76.18 35.11
N GLN A 341 31.10 -76.42 33.80
CA GLN A 341 31.27 -77.77 33.26
C GLN A 341 32.67 -78.31 33.54
N LYS A 342 33.71 -77.49 33.35
CA LYS A 342 35.09 -77.85 33.69
C LYS A 342 35.23 -78.23 35.17
N SER A 343 34.66 -77.45 36.09
CA SER A 343 34.73 -77.77 37.52
C SER A 343 34.01 -79.05 37.87
N LYS A 344 32.83 -79.32 37.27
CA LYS A 344 32.12 -80.59 37.42
C LYS A 344 32.97 -81.78 36.96
N VAL A 345 33.59 -81.69 35.77
CA VAL A 345 34.44 -82.76 35.25
C VAL A 345 35.66 -82.97 36.13
N LEU A 346 36.32 -81.90 36.59
CA LEU A 346 37.44 -82.02 37.51
C LEU A 346 37.03 -82.70 38.82
N ASN A 347 35.89 -82.34 39.40
CA ASN A 347 35.39 -83.00 40.62
C ASN A 347 35.08 -84.48 40.40
N LEU A 348 34.48 -84.84 39.25
CA LEU A 348 34.23 -86.24 38.88
C LEU A 348 35.51 -87.04 38.61
N LEU A 349 36.62 -86.39 38.28
CA LEU A 349 37.92 -87.04 38.11
C LEU A 349 38.70 -87.17 39.43
N ILE A 350 38.45 -86.28 40.39
CA ILE A 350 39.09 -86.33 41.70
C ILE A 350 38.61 -87.56 42.49
N GLU A 351 37.30 -87.85 42.50
CA GLU A 351 36.74 -89.02 43.22
C GLU A 351 37.42 -90.35 42.85
N PRO A 352 37.54 -90.74 41.56
CA PRO A 352 38.22 -91.97 41.17
C PRO A 352 39.72 -91.96 41.45
N ILE A 353 40.39 -90.80 41.37
CA ILE A 353 41.82 -90.67 41.68
C ILE A 353 42.06 -90.83 43.19
N GLU A 354 41.20 -90.25 44.02
CA GLU A 354 41.24 -90.41 45.47
C GLU A 354 40.90 -91.85 45.89
N GLU A 355 39.92 -92.51 45.26
CA GLU A 355 39.65 -93.94 45.46
C GLU A 355 40.85 -94.82 45.05
N PHE A 356 41.49 -94.52 43.91
CA PHE A 356 42.67 -95.25 43.44
C PHE A 356 43.86 -95.08 44.38
N ASN A 357 44.08 -93.87 44.91
CA ASN A 357 45.15 -93.60 45.89
C ASN A 357 44.84 -94.21 47.26
N ALA A 358 43.59 -94.22 47.71
CA ALA A 358 43.17 -94.87 48.95
C ALA A 358 43.32 -96.41 48.88
N THR A 359 43.17 -97.01 47.70
CA THR A 359 43.48 -98.44 47.47
C THR A 359 44.98 -98.72 47.37
N ALA A 360 45.79 -97.73 46.98
CA ALA A 360 47.25 -97.85 46.94
C ALA A 360 47.94 -97.70 48.31
N GLU A 361 47.31 -97.04 49.29
CA GLU A 361 47.89 -96.83 50.63
C GLU A 361 47.55 -97.91 51.68
N SER A 362 46.88 -99.02 51.31
CA SER A 362 46.87 -100.23 52.15
C SER A 362 48.12 -101.09 51.88
N PRO A 363 49.01 -101.30 52.86
CA PRO A 363 50.35 -101.82 52.62
C PRO A 363 50.38 -103.35 52.68
N SER A 364 51.18 -104.00 51.84
CA SER A 364 52.02 -105.18 52.17
C SER A 364 52.88 -105.65 50.99
N HIS A 365 54.17 -105.31 51.07
CA HIS A 365 55.34 -106.10 50.68
C HIS A 365 55.54 -106.60 49.23
N ALA A 366 56.59 -106.02 48.61
CA ALA A 366 57.86 -106.68 48.26
C ALA A 366 58.30 -106.57 46.78
N ALA A 367 59.44 -105.90 46.65
CA ALA A 367 60.62 -106.35 45.91
C ALA A 367 60.78 -106.03 44.41
N GLN A 368 62.02 -105.62 44.15
CA GLN A 368 62.81 -105.67 42.92
C GLN A 368 62.58 -104.56 41.88
N ASN A 369 63.47 -103.58 41.81
CA ASN A 369 64.83 -103.62 41.22
C ASN A 369 64.77 -103.65 39.68
N GLY A 370 65.24 -102.59 39.02
CA GLY A 370 65.18 -102.50 37.56
C GLY A 370 65.62 -101.16 36.98
N GLN A 371 66.90 -100.84 37.10
CA GLN A 371 67.61 -99.88 36.24
C GLN A 371 67.18 -99.97 34.76
N ARG A 372 66.86 -98.82 34.13
CA ARG A 372 67.35 -98.50 32.78
C ARG A 372 67.14 -97.03 32.40
N ALA A 373 68.25 -96.41 32.01
CA ALA A 373 68.32 -95.10 31.37
C ALA A 373 68.00 -95.18 29.86
N ASN A 374 67.42 -94.10 29.30
CA ASN A 374 67.59 -93.59 27.92
C ASN A 374 66.82 -92.26 27.82
N LYS A 375 67.44 -91.09 27.65
CA LYS A 375 68.04 -90.46 26.44
C LYS A 375 67.04 -90.00 25.35
N ARG A 376 66.93 -88.65 25.22
CA ARG A 376 66.64 -87.78 24.02
C ARG A 376 65.26 -87.94 23.34
N ALA A 377 64.65 -86.94 22.68
CA ALA A 377 64.97 -85.60 22.13
C ALA A 377 63.66 -84.75 22.21
N ARG A 378 63.56 -83.41 22.33
CA ARG A 378 63.97 -82.23 21.53
C ARG A 378 63.66 -82.25 20.02
N GLU A 379 63.16 -81.10 19.56
CA GLU A 379 62.93 -80.61 18.17
C GLU A 379 61.52 -80.91 17.62
N ASP A 380 60.78 -79.97 17.03
CA ASP A 380 60.95 -78.53 16.73
C ASP A 380 59.55 -77.90 16.55
#